data_AF-A0A930ABT1-F1
#
_entry.id   AF-A0A930ABT1-F1
#
_cell.length_a   1.000
_cell.length_b   1.000
_cell.length_c   1.000
_cell.angle_alpha   90.00
_cell.angle_beta   90.00
_cell.angle_gamma   90.00
#
_symmetry.space_group_name_H-M   'P 1'
#
loop_
_entity.id
_entity.type
_entity.pdbx_description
1 polymer ?
#
loop_
_entity_poly.entity_id
_entity_poly.type
_entity_poly.pdbx_seq_one_letter_code
_entity_poly.pdbx_strand_id
1 'polypeptide(L)' 'MLKEYCGFKKIYIACGYTDLRNGIDGLASIIQNHFSLDPFDEGTLFL' A
#
# COMPACT_ATOMS: atom_id res chain seq x y z
N MET A 1 2.52 13.44 11.89
CA MET A 1 1.12 13.03 12.08
C MET A 1 0.44 13.11 10.72
N LEU A 2 -0.18 12.03 10.23
CA LEU A 2 -0.91 12.03 8.96
C LEU A 2 -1.91 13.19 8.99
N LYS A 3 -1.71 14.18 8.12
CA LYS A 3 -2.66 15.28 7.96
C LYS A 3 -3.88 14.69 7.27
N GLU A 4 -5.09 15.07 7.69
CA GLU A 4 -6.31 14.66 7.00
C GLU A 4 -6.22 15.08 5.53
N TYR A 5 -6.00 14.10 4.66
CA TYR A 5 -6.03 14.26 3.22
C TYR A 5 -7.17 13.38 2.71
N CYS A 6 -8.30 14.02 2.42
CA CYS A 6 -9.50 13.33 1.94
C CYS A 6 -9.39 12.87 0.46
N GLY A 7 -8.22 13.02 -0.16
CA GLY A 7 -8.01 12.73 -1.58
C GLY A 7 -7.45 11.34 -1.90
N PHE A 8 -7.25 10.46 -0.90
CA PHE A 8 -6.82 9.10 -1.16
C PHE A 8 -7.98 8.27 -1.75
N LYS A 9 -7.75 7.63 -2.88
CA LYS A 9 -8.71 6.69 -3.49
C LYS A 9 -8.57 5.29 -2.89
N LYS A 10 -7.35 4.89 -2.52
CA LYS A 10 -7.03 3.58 -1.96
C LYS A 10 -5.95 3.70 -0.89
N ILE A 11 -6.04 2.88 0.15
CA ILE A 11 -5.04 2.80 1.21
C ILE A 11 -4.73 1.33 1.44
N TYR A 12 -3.44 0.98 1.38
CA TYR A 12 -2.95 -0.35 1.70
C TYR A 12 -2.05 -0.27 2.93
N ILE A 13 -2.35 -1.06 3.96
CA ILE A 13 -1.66 -1.03 5.24
C ILE A 13 -1.05 -2.40 5.52
N ALA A 14 0.27 -2.47 5.71
CA ALA A 14 0.93 -3.65 6.21
C ALA A 14 0.86 -3.70 7.74
N CYS A 15 -0.01 -4.57 8.27
CA CYS A 15 -0.23 -4.69 9.71
C CYS A 15 0.72 -5.69 10.37
N GLY A 16 1.22 -5.35 11.56
CA GLY A 16 2.03 -6.24 12.39
C GLY A 16 3.53 -6.22 12.06
N TYR A 17 4.26 -7.25 12.48
CA TYR A 17 5.69 -7.40 12.18
C TYR A 17 5.86 -7.67 10.69
N THR A 18 6.17 -6.62 9.95
CA THR A 18 6.39 -6.68 8.51
C THR A 18 7.88 -6.70 8.23
N ASP A 19 8.30 -7.67 7.44
CA ASP A 19 9.65 -7.74 6.94
C ASP A 19 9.86 -6.69 5.83
N LEU A 20 10.51 -5.59 6.20
CA LEU A 20 10.76 -4.46 5.29
C LEU A 20 11.89 -4.72 4.29
N ARG A 21 12.48 -5.93 4.21
CA ARG A 21 13.53 -6.24 3.22
C ARG A 21 13.09 -5.95 1.78
N ASN A 22 11.80 -6.10 1.49
CA ASN A 22 11.20 -5.77 0.19
C ASN A 22 10.50 -4.39 0.17
N GLY A 23 10.40 -3.71 1.31
CA GLY A 23 9.79 -2.39 1.44
C GLY A 23 8.40 -2.26 0.81
N ILE A 24 8.15 -1.11 0.19
CA ILE A 24 6.89 -0.78 -0.51
C ILE A 24 6.70 -1.67 -1.75
N ASP A 25 7.78 -2.00 -2.46
CA ASP A 25 7.72 -2.82 -3.67
C ASP A 25 7.24 -4.24 -3.35
N GLY A 26 7.64 -4.78 -2.20
CA GLY A 26 7.15 -6.05 -1.69
C GLY A 26 5.64 -6.01 -1.40
N LEU A 27 5.17 -4.95 -0.76
CA LEU A 27 3.75 -4.76 -0.47
C LEU A 27 2.95 -4.61 -1.77
N ALA A 28 3.43 -3.81 -2.73
CA ALA A 28 2.82 -3.66 -4.05
C ALA A 28 2.74 -5.00 -4.81
N SER A 29 3.82 -5.78 -4.78
CA SER A 29 3.86 -7.12 -5.38
C SER A 29 2.83 -8.07 -4.76
N ILE A 30 2.65 -8.03 -3.43
CA ILE A 30 1.62 -8.82 -2.75
C ILE A 30 0.23 -8.39 -3.23
N ILE A 31 -0.06 -7.09 -3.27
CA ILE A 31 -1.36 -6.54 -3.72
C ILE A 31 -1.67 -6.99 -5.16
N GLN A 32 -0.69 -6.86 -6.05
CA GLN A 32 -0.84 -7.23 -7.45
C GLN A 32 -1.01 -8.74 -7.63
N ASN A 33 -0.16 -9.54 -7.00
CA ASN A 33 -0.13 -10.98 -7.26
C ASN A 33 -1.15 -11.78 -6.47
N HIS A 34 -1.42 -11.41 -5.22
CA HIS A 34 -2.33 -12.17 -4.35
C HIS A 34 -3.77 -11.67 -4.42
N PHE A 35 -3.97 -10.39 -4.69
CA PHE A 35 -5.31 -9.78 -4.74
C PHE A 35 -5.74 -9.35 -6.15
N SER A 36 -4.85 -9.44 -7.14
CA SER A 36 -5.13 -9.03 -8.53
C SER A 36 -5.64 -7.59 -8.65
N LEU A 37 -5.16 -6.72 -7.78
CA LEU A 37 -5.47 -5.28 -7.77
C LEU A 37 -4.30 -4.49 -8.35
N ASP A 38 -4.57 -3.32 -8.92
CA ASP A 38 -3.52 -2.37 -9.29
C ASP A 38 -3.11 -1.52 -8.06
N PRO A 39 -1.87 -1.66 -7.55
CA PRO A 39 -1.37 -0.87 -6.44
C PRO A 39 -0.84 0.51 -6.88
N PHE A 40 -0.72 0.78 -8.19
CA PHE A 40 -0.15 2.01 -8.74
C PHE A 40 -1.21 3.01 -9.22
N ASP A 41 -2.48 2.75 -8.94
CA ASP A 41 -3.57 3.68 -9.21
C ASP A 41 -3.33 5.04 -8.54
N GLU A 42 -3.62 6.11 -9.26
CA GLU A 42 -3.47 7.49 -8.76
C GLU A 42 -4.29 7.71 -7.48
N GLY A 43 -3.65 8.29 -6.46
CA GLY A 43 -4.27 8.51 -5.16
C GLY A 43 -4.22 7.28 -4.24
N THR A 44 -3.32 6.33 -4.52
CA THR A 44 -3.03 5.20 -3.61
C THR A 44 -1.99 5.59 -2.57
N LEU A 45 -2.22 5.20 -1.31
CA LEU A 45 -1.30 5.37 -0.20
C LEU A 45 -0.88 4.01 0.36
N PHE A 46 0.41 3.86 0.65
CA PHE A 46 0.98 2.69 1.35
C PHE A 46 1.36 3.10 2.78
N LEU A 47 0.98 2.29 3.76
CA LEU A 47 1.23 2.49 5.20
C LEU A 47 1.78 1.24 5.87
#